data_AF-Q944B9-F1
#
_entry.id   AF-Q944B9-F1
#
_cell.length_a   1.000
_cell.length_b   1.000
_cell.length_c   1.000
_cell.angle_alpha   90.00
_cell.angle_beta   90.00
_cell.angle_gamma   90.00
#
_symmetry.space_group_name_H-M   'P 1'
#
loop_
_entity.id
_entity.type
_entity.pdbx_description
1 polymer ?
#
loop_
_entity_poly.entity_id
_entity_poly.type
_entity_poly.pdbx_seq_one_letter_code
_entity_poly.pdbx_strand_id
1 'polypeptide(L)'
;MKLSTLLILSFPFLLGTIVFADNGPWQCGRDAGGALCHDNLCCSFWGFCGSTYQYCEDGCQSQCRDTGRLTDLPRALLRPTNNRNAISKMISKSLFNEMFKHRNDCPSRGFYSYEAFITAARSFPSFCTSGDVATRKRELAAFLSQTSQATTGGRLDSAVVDPHAWGYCYVNGTTDEQYCTSSNWPCASGKQYNSRGPIQLTHNYNYGLAGEALGIDLVNHPDLVATDPIVSFKTAIWFWMTQHDNNPSLHDILINANSEASDQVPSYGVISKIINSNFGHQSGLDTITTSIGYYKRYCDMLEVSYGDNLENWFDETPFTKVVHIKMSVV
;
A
#
# COMPACT_ATOMS: atom_id res chain seq x y z
N MET A 1 -16.49 -77.61 29.60
CA MET A 1 -15.80 -77.39 28.31
C MET A 1 -15.77 -75.88 28.06
N LYS A 2 -14.62 -75.24 28.27
CA LYS A 2 -14.44 -73.78 28.06
C LYS A 2 -14.09 -73.57 26.59
N LEU A 3 -14.91 -72.81 25.86
CA LEU A 3 -14.67 -72.42 24.47
C LEU A 3 -13.82 -71.14 24.49
N SER A 4 -12.59 -71.23 24.00
CA SER A 4 -11.67 -70.09 23.84
C SER A 4 -12.01 -69.33 22.57
N THR A 5 -12.48 -68.09 22.68
CA THR A 5 -12.71 -67.20 21.53
C THR A 5 -11.42 -66.43 21.24
N LEU A 6 -10.81 -66.71 20.08
CA LEU A 6 -9.58 -66.06 19.61
C LEU A 6 -9.90 -64.62 19.12
N LEU A 7 -9.17 -63.64 19.65
CA LEU A 7 -9.13 -62.27 19.14
C LEU A 7 -8.45 -62.22 17.77
N ILE A 8 -9.08 -61.59 16.78
CA ILE A 8 -8.39 -60.99 15.62
C ILE A 8 -8.93 -59.57 15.47
N LEU A 9 -8.22 -58.61 16.08
CA LEU A 9 -8.40 -57.19 15.80
C LEU A 9 -7.46 -56.84 14.64
N SER A 10 -8.02 -56.66 13.44
CA SER A 10 -7.31 -56.11 12.30
C SER A 10 -7.01 -54.63 12.54
N PHE A 11 -5.73 -54.27 12.53
CA PHE A 11 -5.24 -52.90 12.51
C PHE A 11 -5.43 -52.33 11.09
N PRO A 12 -6.29 -51.32 10.85
CA PRO A 12 -6.17 -50.53 9.65
C PRO A 12 -4.95 -49.60 9.79
N PHE A 13 -3.96 -49.87 8.94
CA PHE A 13 -2.77 -49.08 8.72
C PHE A 13 -3.15 -47.61 8.46
N LEU A 14 -2.64 -46.69 9.27
CA LEU A 14 -2.70 -45.25 9.01
C LEU A 14 -2.02 -44.97 7.65
N LEU A 15 -2.80 -44.75 6.60
CA LEU A 15 -2.32 -43.92 5.49
C LEU A 15 -2.44 -42.48 5.95
N GLY A 16 -1.30 -41.89 6.31
CA GLY A 16 -1.17 -40.45 6.40
C GLY A 16 -1.54 -39.84 5.07
N THR A 17 -2.63 -39.09 5.05
CA THR A 17 -2.90 -38.12 3.98
C THR A 17 -1.75 -37.12 3.97
N ILE A 18 -0.88 -37.21 2.97
CA ILE A 18 0.01 -36.11 2.60
C ILE A 18 -0.93 -34.96 2.23
N VAL A 19 -1.07 -33.99 3.12
CA VAL A 19 -1.63 -32.69 2.76
C VAL A 19 -0.58 -32.06 1.87
N PHE A 20 -0.79 -32.14 0.55
CA PHE A 20 -0.16 -31.19 -0.35
C PHE A 20 -0.73 -29.84 0.05
N ALA A 21 0.13 -28.93 0.54
CA ALA A 21 -0.23 -27.54 0.64
C ALA A 21 -0.59 -27.09 -0.77
N ASP A 22 -1.87 -26.76 -0.97
CA ASP A 22 -2.34 -26.13 -2.20
C ASP A 22 -1.74 -24.71 -2.18
N ASN A 23 -0.55 -24.59 -2.77
CA ASN A 23 0.10 -23.30 -2.98
C ASN A 23 -0.85 -22.50 -3.87
N GLY A 24 -1.38 -21.40 -3.34
CA GLY A 24 -2.35 -20.57 -4.06
C GLY A 24 -1.81 -20.15 -5.44
N PRO A 25 -2.69 -19.75 -6.39
CA PRO A 25 -2.37 -19.55 -7.81
C PRO A 25 -1.30 -18.47 -8.14
N TRP A 26 -0.67 -17.89 -7.12
CA TRP A 26 0.26 -16.76 -7.20
C TRP A 26 1.65 -17.05 -6.62
N GLN A 27 1.91 -18.27 -6.12
CA GLN A 27 3.21 -18.68 -5.59
C GLN A 27 4.05 -19.40 -6.65
N CYS A 28 5.33 -19.04 -6.76
CA CYS A 28 6.31 -19.65 -7.66
C CYS A 28 7.68 -19.82 -6.97
N GLY A 29 8.65 -20.48 -7.62
CA GLY A 29 10.03 -20.56 -7.12
C GLY A 29 10.30 -21.68 -6.09
N ARG A 30 11.43 -21.58 -5.39
CA ARG A 30 12.04 -22.65 -4.58
C ARG A 30 11.12 -23.20 -3.49
N ASP A 31 10.36 -22.33 -2.84
CA ASP A 31 9.45 -22.69 -1.75
C ASP A 31 8.11 -23.24 -2.26
N ALA A 32 7.81 -23.03 -3.55
CA ALA A 32 6.67 -23.60 -4.25
C ALA A 32 7.04 -24.81 -5.12
N GLY A 33 8.09 -25.56 -4.74
CA GLY A 33 8.53 -26.75 -5.48
C GLY A 33 9.08 -26.46 -6.88
N GLY A 34 9.55 -25.23 -7.12
CA GLY A 34 10.00 -24.77 -8.42
C GLY A 34 8.86 -24.37 -9.37
N ALA A 35 7.64 -24.15 -8.86
CA ALA A 35 6.51 -23.72 -9.67
C ALA A 35 6.84 -22.46 -10.48
N LEU A 36 6.35 -22.43 -11.71
CA LEU A 36 6.46 -21.32 -12.64
C LEU A 36 5.21 -20.45 -12.54
N CYS A 37 5.39 -19.15 -12.74
CA CYS A 37 4.30 -18.20 -12.66
C CYS A 37 3.48 -18.24 -13.97
N HIS A 38 2.15 -18.08 -13.92
CA HIS A 38 1.33 -18.01 -15.14
C HIS A 38 1.64 -16.76 -15.99
N ASP A 39 1.21 -16.76 -17.26
CA ASP A 39 1.30 -15.62 -18.19
C ASP A 39 2.71 -15.02 -18.37
N ASN A 40 3.77 -15.85 -18.23
CA ASN A 40 5.16 -15.42 -18.29
C ASN A 40 5.54 -14.32 -17.28
N LEU A 41 4.81 -14.21 -16.16
CA LEU A 41 5.14 -13.30 -15.06
C LEU A 41 6.43 -13.73 -14.36
N CYS A 42 7.19 -12.79 -13.82
CA CYS A 42 8.43 -13.09 -13.13
C CYS A 42 8.14 -13.69 -11.74
N CYS A 43 8.95 -14.66 -11.33
CA CYS A 43 8.99 -15.14 -9.96
C CYS A 43 9.94 -14.27 -9.17
N SER A 44 9.42 -13.48 -8.24
CA SER A 44 10.25 -12.66 -7.36
C SER A 44 11.21 -13.50 -6.52
N PHE A 45 12.21 -12.84 -5.91
CA PHE A 45 13.10 -13.46 -4.92
C PHE A 45 12.34 -14.16 -3.78
N TRP A 46 11.09 -13.76 -3.52
CA TRP A 46 10.25 -14.23 -2.42
C TRP A 46 9.20 -15.28 -2.85
N GLY A 47 9.23 -15.73 -4.10
CA GLY A 47 8.39 -16.83 -4.55
C GLY A 47 6.97 -16.45 -4.93
N PHE A 48 6.78 -15.26 -5.52
CA PHE A 48 5.47 -14.78 -5.99
C PHE A 48 5.51 -14.32 -7.45
N CYS A 49 4.39 -14.48 -8.15
CA CYS A 49 4.21 -14.10 -9.55
C CYS A 49 3.95 -12.58 -9.71
N GLY A 50 4.68 -11.89 -10.58
CA GLY A 50 4.37 -10.50 -10.94
C GLY A 50 5.22 -9.94 -12.09
N SER A 51 4.84 -8.78 -12.64
CA SER A 51 5.49 -8.18 -13.83
C SER A 51 6.28 -6.90 -13.56
N THR A 52 6.29 -6.41 -12.32
CA THR A 52 6.98 -5.17 -11.95
C THR A 52 8.46 -5.42 -11.67
N TYR A 53 9.24 -4.34 -11.56
CA TYR A 53 10.68 -4.37 -11.27
C TYR A 53 11.02 -5.28 -10.07
N GLN A 54 10.21 -5.25 -9.01
CA GLN A 54 10.42 -6.03 -7.78
C GLN A 54 10.30 -7.55 -7.97
N TYR A 55 9.59 -7.98 -9.02
CA TYR A 55 9.40 -9.40 -9.34
C TYR A 55 10.40 -9.88 -10.39
N CYS A 56 10.80 -8.98 -11.29
CA CYS A 56 11.54 -9.33 -12.50
C CYS A 56 13.05 -9.08 -12.45
N GLU A 57 13.53 -8.32 -11.47
CA GLU A 57 14.91 -7.85 -11.42
C GLU A 57 15.65 -8.49 -10.23
N ASP A 58 16.41 -7.74 -9.43
CA ASP A 58 17.33 -8.29 -8.42
C ASP A 58 16.70 -9.37 -7.54
N GLY A 59 17.25 -10.58 -7.66
CA GLY A 59 16.83 -11.76 -6.92
C GLY A 59 15.69 -12.57 -7.53
N CYS A 60 15.17 -12.20 -8.70
CA CYS A 60 14.18 -13.00 -9.42
C CYS A 60 14.62 -14.47 -9.60
N GLN A 61 13.72 -15.39 -9.30
CA GLN A 61 13.98 -16.84 -9.27
C GLN A 61 13.72 -17.53 -10.61
N SER A 62 12.73 -17.08 -11.39
CA SER A 62 12.35 -17.65 -12.69
C SER A 62 11.52 -16.66 -13.51
N GLN A 63 11.47 -16.83 -14.84
CA GLN A 63 10.74 -15.93 -15.76
C GLN A 63 11.19 -14.45 -15.66
N CYS A 64 12.43 -14.23 -15.25
CA CYS A 64 13.04 -12.91 -15.11
C CYS A 64 13.20 -12.23 -16.46
N ARG A 65 13.27 -10.90 -16.49
CA ARG A 65 13.48 -10.18 -17.73
C ARG A 65 14.87 -10.49 -18.30
N ASP A 66 14.90 -11.22 -19.40
CA ASP A 66 16.12 -11.35 -20.20
C ASP A 66 16.47 -9.98 -20.79
N THR A 67 17.67 -9.49 -20.51
CA THR A 67 18.27 -8.30 -21.15
C THR A 67 18.64 -8.57 -22.61
N GLY A 68 17.70 -9.08 -23.41
CA GLY A 68 18.01 -9.73 -24.68
C GLY A 68 16.92 -9.73 -25.75
N ARG A 69 16.23 -8.60 -26.00
CA ARG A 69 15.74 -8.21 -27.35
C ARG A 69 15.15 -6.80 -27.37
N LEU A 70 16.03 -5.79 -27.37
CA LEU A 70 15.69 -4.42 -27.77
C LEU A 70 16.29 -4.15 -29.15
N THR A 71 15.54 -4.45 -30.20
CA THR A 71 15.73 -3.79 -31.49
C THR A 71 14.37 -3.33 -31.99
N ASP A 72 14.28 -2.02 -32.23
CA ASP A 72 13.22 -1.29 -32.90
C ASP A 72 12.09 -0.71 -32.02
N LEU A 73 12.43 0.35 -31.26
CA LEU A 73 11.66 1.60 -31.27
C LEU A 73 12.56 2.78 -30.77
N PRO A 74 12.32 4.03 -31.21
CA PRO A 74 13.37 5.05 -31.29
C PRO A 74 13.95 5.50 -29.95
N ARG A 75 15.28 5.55 -29.96
CA ARG A 75 16.25 5.96 -28.93
C ARG A 75 16.11 7.42 -28.42
N ALA A 76 14.91 8.01 -28.49
CA ALA A 76 14.63 9.39 -28.09
C ALA A 76 13.95 9.52 -26.71
N LEU A 77 13.41 8.44 -26.13
CA LEU A 77 12.73 8.46 -24.82
C LEU A 77 13.55 7.94 -23.64
N LEU A 78 14.74 7.38 -23.89
CA LEU A 78 15.61 6.84 -22.85
C LEU A 78 16.91 7.63 -22.75
N ARG A 79 16.78 8.91 -22.34
CA ARG A 79 17.85 9.54 -21.57
C ARG A 79 17.70 9.07 -20.13
N PRO A 80 18.70 8.39 -19.54
CA PRO A 80 18.72 8.18 -18.11
C PRO A 80 18.97 9.55 -17.47
N THR A 81 17.90 10.26 -17.11
CA THR A 81 18.07 11.35 -16.16
C THR A 81 18.48 10.67 -14.86
N ASN A 82 19.66 11.00 -14.37
CA ASN A 82 20.12 10.68 -13.02
C ASN A 82 19.02 11.05 -12.02
N ASN A 83 18.13 10.11 -11.70
CA ASN A 83 16.92 10.36 -10.92
C ASN A 83 17.21 10.26 -9.42
N ARG A 84 18.30 10.90 -8.99
CA ARG A 84 18.23 11.51 -7.66
C ARG A 84 17.17 12.60 -7.81
N ASN A 85 16.06 12.47 -7.08
CA ASN A 85 15.21 13.58 -6.67
C ASN A 85 14.00 13.98 -7.55
N ALA A 86 13.30 13.08 -8.25
CA ALA A 86 12.01 13.43 -8.90
C ALA A 86 10.99 14.01 -7.90
N ILE A 87 10.77 13.34 -6.76
CA ILE A 87 9.80 13.79 -5.75
C ILE A 87 10.27 15.06 -5.05
N SER A 88 11.54 15.16 -4.67
CA SER A 88 12.04 16.38 -4.01
C SER A 88 12.16 17.59 -4.94
N LYS A 89 11.98 17.42 -6.26
CA LYS A 89 11.75 18.53 -7.20
C LYS A 89 10.30 19.01 -7.21
N MET A 90 9.35 18.15 -6.83
CA MET A 90 7.92 18.50 -6.74
C MET A 90 7.56 19.08 -5.37
N ILE A 91 8.16 18.56 -4.30
CA ILE A 91 7.94 19.03 -2.93
C ILE A 91 9.27 19.37 -2.26
N SER A 92 9.46 20.65 -1.97
CA SER A 92 10.60 21.14 -1.21
C SER A 92 10.39 20.88 0.28
N LYS A 93 11.47 20.92 1.07
CA LYS A 93 11.38 20.83 2.53
C LYS A 93 10.52 21.95 3.13
N SER A 94 10.59 23.17 2.59
CA SER A 94 9.77 24.29 3.05
C SER A 94 8.29 24.05 2.77
N LEU A 95 7.95 23.55 1.56
CA LEU A 95 6.57 23.25 1.20
C LEU A 95 6.01 22.10 2.07
N PHE A 96 6.78 21.03 2.26
CA PHE A 96 6.43 19.94 3.18
C PHE A 96 6.17 20.46 4.61
N ASN A 97 7.02 21.38 5.09
CA ASN A 97 6.84 21.97 6.42
C ASN A 97 5.57 22.83 6.52
N GLU A 98 5.21 23.57 5.47
CA GLU A 98 3.97 24.36 5.44
C GLU A 98 2.73 23.48 5.27
N MET A 99 2.84 22.36 4.55
CA MET A 99 1.75 21.39 4.41
C MET A 99 1.35 20.85 5.77
N PHE A 100 2.33 20.47 6.60
CA PHE A 100 2.12 19.89 7.94
C PHE A 100 2.56 20.85 9.05
N LYS A 101 2.09 22.10 8.98
CA LYS A 101 2.53 23.21 9.84
C LYS A 101 2.46 22.90 11.33
N HIS A 102 1.40 22.22 11.76
CA HIS A 102 1.12 21.98 13.17
C HIS A 102 1.61 20.63 13.71
N ARG A 103 2.27 19.78 12.90
CA ARG A 103 2.72 18.46 13.37
C ARG A 103 3.72 18.51 14.54
N ASN A 104 4.40 19.64 14.72
CA ASN A 104 5.32 19.83 15.85
C ASN A 104 4.57 20.23 17.14
N ASP A 105 3.39 20.83 17.02
CA ASP A 105 2.50 21.21 18.12
C ASP A 105 1.64 20.03 18.61
N CYS A 106 1.77 18.90 17.92
CA CYS A 106 1.00 17.69 18.08
C CYS A 106 1.73 16.59 18.87
N PRO A 107 1.04 15.52 19.30
CA PRO A 107 1.67 14.35 19.92
C PRO A 107 2.79 13.70 19.09
N SER A 108 2.76 13.82 17.76
CA SER A 108 3.84 13.35 16.89
C SER A 108 5.16 14.09 17.08
N ARG A 109 5.15 15.32 17.63
CA ARG A 109 6.35 16.11 18.03
C ARG A 109 7.47 16.11 16.98
N GLY A 110 7.10 16.22 15.70
CA GLY A 110 8.07 16.27 14.60
C GLY A 110 8.66 14.91 14.18
N PHE A 111 8.10 13.78 14.64
CA PHE A 111 8.45 12.42 14.18
C PHE A 111 8.51 12.32 12.64
N TYR A 112 7.52 12.91 11.96
CA TYR A 112 7.44 12.93 10.51
C TYR A 112 8.32 14.05 9.91
N SER A 113 9.51 13.66 9.46
CA SER A 113 10.46 14.56 8.79
C SER A 113 10.40 14.45 7.27
N TYR A 114 10.77 15.54 6.59
CA TYR A 114 10.93 15.57 5.14
C TYR A 114 11.97 14.55 4.67
N GLU A 115 13.08 14.44 5.39
CA GLU A 115 14.17 13.53 5.09
C GLU A 115 13.70 12.06 5.15
N ALA A 116 12.89 11.71 6.15
CA ALA A 116 12.32 10.37 6.25
C ALA A 116 11.37 10.08 5.09
N PHE A 117 10.49 11.01 4.73
CA PHE A 117 9.58 10.88 3.59
C PHE A 117 10.34 10.65 2.27
N ILE A 118 11.31 11.53 1.94
CA ILE A 118 12.10 11.39 0.71
C ILE A 118 12.91 10.09 0.70
N THR A 119 13.43 9.67 1.86
CA THR A 119 14.19 8.42 1.97
C THR A 119 13.31 7.19 1.76
N ALA A 120 12.12 7.17 2.36
CA ALA A 120 11.15 6.09 2.16
C ALA A 120 10.69 6.02 0.69
N ALA A 121 10.33 7.16 0.09
CA ALA A 121 9.84 7.24 -1.27
C ALA A 121 10.84 6.72 -2.33
N ARG A 122 12.15 6.85 -2.08
CA ARG A 122 13.19 6.26 -2.96
C ARG A 122 13.13 4.73 -3.05
N SER A 123 12.45 4.07 -2.11
CA SER A 123 12.26 2.61 -2.14
C SER A 123 11.14 2.17 -3.10
N PHE A 124 10.39 3.13 -3.66
CA PHE A 124 9.24 2.88 -4.54
C PHE A 124 9.38 3.69 -5.83
N PRO A 125 10.14 3.20 -6.82
CA PRO A 125 10.52 3.98 -8.00
C PRO A 125 9.36 4.52 -8.85
N SER A 126 8.18 3.88 -8.80
CA SER A 126 6.98 4.30 -9.54
C SER A 126 6.12 5.33 -8.80
N PHE A 127 6.29 5.45 -7.47
CA PHE A 127 5.50 6.36 -6.65
C PHE A 127 5.78 7.81 -7.04
N CYS A 128 4.75 8.54 -7.44
CA CYS A 128 4.85 9.95 -7.85
C CYS A 128 5.81 10.18 -9.05
N THR A 129 6.00 9.17 -9.91
CA THR A 129 6.83 9.28 -11.13
C THR A 129 6.12 8.88 -12.41
N SER A 130 4.88 8.39 -12.32
CA SER A 130 4.06 7.94 -13.45
C SER A 130 3.21 9.08 -14.02
N GLY A 131 3.05 9.14 -15.34
CA GLY A 131 2.27 10.17 -16.02
C GLY A 131 2.98 11.53 -16.14
N ASP A 132 2.22 12.56 -16.50
CA ASP A 132 2.74 13.92 -16.66
C ASP A 132 3.05 14.60 -15.31
N VAL A 133 3.53 15.86 -15.34
CA VAL A 133 3.82 16.61 -14.10
C VAL A 133 2.57 16.79 -13.23
N ALA A 134 1.41 17.02 -13.84
CA ALA A 134 0.19 17.30 -13.12
C ALA A 134 -0.34 16.03 -12.41
N THR A 135 -0.33 14.89 -13.09
CA THR A 135 -0.69 13.58 -12.52
C THR A 135 0.21 13.20 -11.35
N ARG A 136 1.53 13.41 -11.47
CA ARG A 136 2.46 13.14 -10.35
C ARG A 136 2.23 14.05 -9.15
N LYS A 137 1.91 15.33 -9.38
CA LYS A 137 1.54 16.26 -8.30
C LYS A 137 0.21 15.87 -7.64
N ARG A 138 -0.78 15.45 -8.42
CA ARG A 138 -2.07 14.95 -7.90
C ARG A 138 -1.91 13.65 -7.11
N GLU A 139 -1.06 12.74 -7.56
CA GLU A 139 -0.73 11.52 -6.80
C GLU A 139 -0.16 11.88 -5.43
N LEU A 140 0.83 12.78 -5.42
CA LEU A 140 1.44 13.24 -4.19
C LEU A 140 0.41 13.91 -3.27
N ALA A 141 -0.44 14.80 -3.81
CA ALA A 141 -1.49 15.45 -3.05
C ALA A 141 -2.47 14.45 -2.43
N ALA A 142 -2.89 13.43 -3.20
CA ALA A 142 -3.84 12.41 -2.75
C ALA A 142 -3.24 11.49 -1.67
N PHE A 143 -1.99 11.05 -1.86
CA PHE A 143 -1.31 10.26 -0.84
C PHE A 143 -1.18 11.06 0.47
N LEU A 144 -0.72 12.31 0.39
CA LEU A 144 -0.55 13.16 1.56
C LEU A 144 -1.90 13.53 2.21
N SER A 145 -2.97 13.69 1.44
CA SER A 145 -4.30 14.00 1.99
C SER A 145 -4.90 12.85 2.77
N GLN A 146 -4.84 11.63 2.23
CA GLN A 146 -5.35 10.44 2.91
C GLN A 146 -4.58 10.13 4.20
N THR A 147 -3.25 10.20 4.13
CA THR A 147 -2.41 10.01 5.33
C THR A 147 -2.57 11.15 6.35
N SER A 148 -2.85 12.38 5.89
CA SER A 148 -3.20 13.49 6.79
C SER A 148 -4.52 13.28 7.49
N GLN A 149 -5.53 12.79 6.76
CA GLN A 149 -6.82 12.42 7.35
C GLN A 149 -6.63 11.38 8.45
N ALA A 150 -5.92 10.29 8.14
CA ALA A 150 -5.73 9.18 9.08
C ALA A 150 -5.00 9.60 10.36
N THR A 151 -4.23 10.68 10.32
CA THR A 151 -3.40 11.17 11.43
C THR A 151 -3.78 12.56 11.92
N THR A 152 -4.96 13.06 11.54
CA THR A 152 -5.36 14.45 11.75
C THR A 152 -5.47 14.80 13.24
N GLY A 153 -4.95 15.97 13.61
CA GLY A 153 -5.21 16.62 14.90
C GLY A 153 -6.32 17.67 14.83
N GLY A 154 -6.73 18.03 13.63
CA GLY A 154 -7.68 19.10 13.36
C GLY A 154 -9.08 18.70 13.78
N ARG A 155 -9.80 19.64 14.41
CA ARG A 155 -11.25 19.59 14.57
C ARG A 155 -11.87 20.42 13.46
N LEU A 156 -13.00 19.98 12.91
CA LEU A 156 -13.86 20.80 12.06
C LEU A 156 -14.61 21.84 12.90
N ASP A 157 -13.91 22.55 13.79
CA ASP A 157 -14.46 23.69 14.47
C ASP A 157 -14.23 24.95 13.63
N SER A 158 -15.17 25.88 13.68
CA SER A 158 -15.13 27.13 12.91
C SER A 158 -14.12 28.14 13.46
N ALA A 159 -13.40 27.83 14.53
CA ALA A 159 -12.39 28.68 15.14
C ALA A 159 -10.97 28.39 14.63
N VAL A 160 -10.73 27.21 14.04
CA VAL A 160 -9.46 26.86 13.41
C VAL A 160 -9.36 27.49 12.01
N VAL A 161 -8.38 28.39 11.85
CA VAL A 161 -8.14 29.19 10.63
C VAL A 161 -7.79 28.32 9.40
N ASP A 162 -7.23 27.12 9.61
CA ASP A 162 -6.95 26.14 8.56
C ASP A 162 -7.02 24.71 9.14
N PRO A 163 -8.20 24.05 9.13
CA PRO A 163 -8.36 22.71 9.70
C PRO A 163 -7.54 21.65 8.96
N HIS A 164 -7.09 21.94 7.73
CA HIS A 164 -6.32 21.04 6.88
C HIS A 164 -4.80 21.31 6.95
N ALA A 165 -4.33 22.07 7.95
CA ALA A 165 -2.91 22.20 8.30
C ALA A 165 -2.48 21.25 9.44
N TRP A 166 -3.39 20.39 9.93
CA TRP A 166 -3.22 19.54 11.11
C TRP A 166 -3.00 18.05 10.80
N GLY A 167 -2.65 17.72 9.56
CA GLY A 167 -2.25 16.37 9.18
C GLY A 167 -0.97 15.94 9.92
N TYR A 168 -0.75 14.63 10.05
CA TYR A 168 0.45 14.07 10.69
C TYR A 168 0.60 14.43 12.17
N CYS A 169 -0.53 14.64 12.86
CA CYS A 169 -0.56 14.97 14.28
C CYS A 169 -0.32 13.75 15.18
N TYR A 170 -0.81 12.58 14.77
CA TYR A 170 -0.68 11.33 15.51
C TYR A 170 0.25 10.33 14.81
N VAL A 171 0.99 9.57 15.62
CA VAL A 171 1.79 8.42 15.15
C VAL A 171 1.05 7.12 15.46
N ASN A 172 0.53 6.98 16.68
CA ASN A 172 -0.27 5.84 17.10
C ASN A 172 -1.75 6.22 17.10
N GLY A 173 -2.61 5.26 16.80
CA GLY A 173 -4.04 5.37 17.02
C GLY A 173 -4.40 5.41 18.51
N THR A 174 -5.67 5.63 18.81
CA THR A 174 -6.17 5.83 20.18
C THR A 174 -6.82 4.59 20.79
N THR A 175 -6.96 3.50 20.04
CA THR A 175 -7.56 2.25 20.51
C THR A 175 -6.53 1.34 21.17
N ASP A 176 -6.95 0.62 22.22
CA ASP A 176 -6.13 -0.35 22.97
C ASP A 176 -6.44 -1.81 22.56
N GLU A 177 -6.99 -2.00 21.36
CA GLU A 177 -7.23 -3.32 20.80
C GLU A 177 -5.92 -3.92 20.27
N GLN A 178 -5.73 -5.23 20.49
CA GLN A 178 -4.51 -5.90 20.05
C GLN A 178 -4.45 -6.09 18.52
N TYR A 179 -5.60 -6.12 17.83
CA TYR A 179 -5.76 -6.40 16.40
C TYR A 179 -4.98 -7.65 15.93
N CYS A 180 -4.99 -8.68 16.76
CA CYS A 180 -4.46 -9.99 16.45
C CYS A 180 -5.59 -10.86 15.90
N THR A 181 -5.78 -10.88 14.58
CA THR A 181 -6.97 -11.48 13.96
C THR A 181 -6.68 -12.59 12.96
N SER A 182 -5.49 -12.62 12.34
CA SER A 182 -5.12 -13.64 11.35
C SER A 182 -4.23 -14.75 11.92
N SER A 183 -4.54 -16.01 11.62
CA SER A 183 -3.68 -17.16 11.94
C SER A 183 -2.47 -17.29 11.02
N ASN A 184 -2.55 -16.73 9.80
CA ASN A 184 -1.46 -16.80 8.82
C ASN A 184 -0.28 -15.88 9.20
N TRP A 185 -0.53 -14.91 10.08
CA TRP A 185 0.48 -13.98 10.60
C TRP A 185 0.49 -14.03 12.13
N PRO A 186 1.05 -15.09 12.76
CA PRO A 186 0.94 -15.30 14.19
C PRO A 186 1.47 -14.11 14.99
N CYS A 187 0.69 -13.70 15.99
CA CYS A 187 1.03 -12.57 16.83
C CYS A 187 2.19 -12.90 17.77
N ALA A 188 3.21 -12.04 17.77
CA ALA A 188 4.32 -12.15 18.69
C ALA A 188 3.87 -11.91 20.14
N SER A 189 4.48 -12.62 21.08
CA SER A 189 4.14 -12.51 22.50
C SER A 189 4.34 -11.07 23.01
N GLY A 190 3.33 -10.53 23.69
CA GLY A 190 3.36 -9.16 24.23
C GLY A 190 3.30 -8.05 23.17
N LYS A 191 3.05 -8.37 21.90
CA LYS A 191 2.92 -7.40 20.82
C LYS A 191 1.46 -7.12 20.46
N GLN A 192 1.23 -5.87 20.05
CA GLN A 192 -0.06 -5.35 19.58
C GLN A 192 0.10 -4.74 18.19
N TYR A 193 -0.93 -4.88 17.37
CA TYR A 193 -0.99 -4.46 15.97
C TYR A 193 -2.02 -3.35 15.76
N ASN A 194 -2.15 -2.47 16.75
CA ASN A 194 -2.92 -1.23 16.66
C ASN A 194 -2.36 -0.28 15.61
N SER A 195 -3.18 0.70 15.25
CA SER A 195 -2.91 1.66 14.18
C SER A 195 -1.61 2.43 14.39
N ARG A 196 -0.70 2.40 13.41
CA ARG A 196 0.56 3.17 13.45
C ARG A 196 0.92 3.82 12.12
N GLY A 197 1.62 4.96 12.19
CA GLY A 197 2.21 5.66 11.05
C GLY A 197 1.19 6.40 10.18
N PRO A 198 1.62 6.92 9.00
CA PRO A 198 0.81 7.81 8.18
C PRO A 198 -0.47 7.17 7.65
N ILE A 199 -0.44 5.88 7.32
CA ILE A 199 -1.62 5.14 6.84
C ILE A 199 -2.38 4.46 7.99
N GLN A 200 -1.95 4.66 9.25
CA GLN A 200 -2.55 4.00 10.41
C GLN A 200 -2.63 2.48 10.22
N LEU A 201 -1.48 1.85 9.93
CA LEU A 201 -1.35 0.41 9.68
C LEU A 201 -1.88 -0.39 10.87
N THR A 202 -2.87 -1.26 10.65
CA THR A 202 -3.61 -2.00 11.68
C THR A 202 -3.76 -3.46 11.28
N HIS A 203 -3.86 -4.35 12.26
CA HIS A 203 -3.95 -5.81 12.14
C HIS A 203 -2.64 -6.53 11.83
N ASN A 204 -2.42 -7.62 12.55
CA ASN A 204 -1.23 -8.49 12.42
C ASN A 204 -0.95 -8.93 10.98
N TYR A 205 -1.97 -9.20 10.16
CA TYR A 205 -1.76 -9.58 8.77
C TYR A 205 -1.18 -8.44 7.91
N ASN A 206 -1.60 -7.20 8.14
CA ASN A 206 -1.07 -6.06 7.41
C ASN A 206 0.38 -5.76 7.81
N TYR A 207 0.72 -5.91 9.10
CA TYR A 207 2.11 -5.82 9.55
C TYR A 207 2.96 -6.94 8.94
N GLY A 208 2.43 -8.14 8.84
CA GLY A 208 3.07 -9.27 8.18
C GLY A 208 3.37 -9.00 6.70
N LEU A 209 2.34 -8.66 5.92
CA LEU A 209 2.46 -8.38 4.50
C LEU A 209 3.39 -7.19 4.22
N ALA A 210 3.26 -6.10 5.00
CA ALA A 210 4.16 -4.95 4.87
C ALA A 210 5.59 -5.33 5.25
N GLY A 211 5.78 -6.09 6.32
CA GLY A 211 7.09 -6.51 6.78
C GLY A 211 7.81 -7.39 5.77
N GLU A 212 7.10 -8.37 5.21
CA GLU A 212 7.59 -9.23 4.15
C GLU A 212 7.99 -8.44 2.90
N ALA A 213 7.10 -7.57 2.41
CA ALA A 213 7.39 -6.75 1.22
C ALA A 213 8.56 -5.77 1.42
N LEU A 214 8.78 -5.29 2.65
CA LEU A 214 9.84 -4.33 2.98
C LEU A 214 11.14 -4.99 3.45
N GLY A 215 11.15 -6.31 3.71
CA GLY A 215 12.27 -7.01 4.34
C GLY A 215 12.51 -6.58 5.79
N ILE A 216 11.45 -6.27 6.54
CA ILE A 216 11.50 -5.80 7.94
C ILE A 216 10.58 -6.69 8.77
N ASP A 217 11.07 -7.24 9.88
CA ASP A 217 10.23 -8.07 10.76
C ASP A 217 9.26 -7.22 11.60
N LEU A 218 8.16 -6.82 10.98
CA LEU A 218 7.10 -6.03 11.60
C LEU A 218 6.12 -6.88 12.43
N VAL A 219 6.20 -8.21 12.35
CA VAL A 219 5.40 -9.10 13.21
C VAL A 219 5.98 -9.13 14.61
N ASN A 220 7.30 -9.30 14.74
CA ASN A 220 7.97 -9.31 16.04
C ASN A 220 8.37 -7.89 16.51
N HIS A 221 8.47 -6.92 15.59
CA HIS A 221 8.81 -5.53 15.91
C HIS A 221 7.81 -4.51 15.32
N PRO A 222 6.50 -4.60 15.62
CA PRO A 222 5.49 -3.70 15.05
C PRO A 222 5.68 -2.24 15.50
N ASP A 223 6.29 -2.03 16.66
CA ASP A 223 6.68 -0.73 17.21
C ASP A 223 7.62 0.09 16.30
N LEU A 224 8.33 -0.55 15.35
CA LEU A 224 9.15 0.16 14.36
C LEU A 224 8.35 1.13 13.51
N VAL A 225 7.08 0.82 13.22
CA VAL A 225 6.19 1.72 12.44
C VAL A 225 5.93 3.04 13.18
N ALA A 226 6.07 3.08 14.51
CA ALA A 226 5.88 4.27 15.33
C ALA A 226 7.17 4.86 15.91
N THR A 227 8.32 4.21 15.70
CA THR A 227 9.62 4.63 16.28
C THR A 227 10.68 4.93 15.24
N ASP A 228 10.57 4.37 14.03
CA ASP A 228 11.40 4.73 12.89
C ASP A 228 10.55 5.45 11.82
N PRO A 229 10.78 6.75 11.57
CA PRO A 229 9.97 7.51 10.63
C PRO A 229 10.16 7.07 9.18
N ILE A 230 11.30 6.47 8.80
CA ILE A 230 11.51 5.93 7.46
C ILE A 230 10.66 4.67 7.29
N VAL A 231 10.65 3.77 8.27
CA VAL A 231 9.79 2.58 8.26
C VAL A 231 8.32 2.99 8.24
N SER A 232 7.95 3.98 9.04
CA SER A 232 6.60 4.56 9.08
C SER A 232 6.13 5.04 7.71
N PHE A 233 6.95 5.81 6.98
CA PHE A 233 6.61 6.22 5.62
C PHE A 233 6.64 5.05 4.63
N LYS A 234 7.56 4.09 4.77
CA LYS A 234 7.63 2.93 3.89
C LYS A 234 6.37 2.09 3.96
N THR A 235 5.79 1.86 5.14
CA THR A 235 4.53 1.11 5.25
C THR A 235 3.37 1.85 4.59
N ALA A 236 3.31 3.17 4.71
CA ALA A 236 2.28 3.98 4.04
C ALA A 236 2.42 3.94 2.51
N ILE A 237 3.63 4.11 1.98
CA ILE A 237 3.87 4.07 0.53
C ILE A 237 3.68 2.63 0.00
N TRP A 238 4.12 1.61 0.74
CA TRP A 238 3.82 0.21 0.40
C TRP A 238 2.32 0.00 0.25
N PHE A 239 1.51 0.45 1.22
CA PHE A 239 0.06 0.30 1.15
C PHE A 239 -0.50 1.00 -0.09
N TRP A 240 -0.02 2.21 -0.40
CA TRP A 240 -0.44 2.97 -1.58
C TRP A 240 -0.13 2.27 -2.91
N MET A 241 1.03 1.60 -2.98
CA MET A 241 1.54 0.96 -4.20
C MET A 241 1.10 -0.50 -4.36
N THR A 242 0.44 -1.08 -3.37
CA THR A 242 0.10 -2.52 -3.36
C THR A 242 -1.38 -2.74 -3.69
N GLN A 243 -1.68 -3.84 -4.39
CA GLN A 243 -3.05 -4.28 -4.62
C GLN A 243 -3.62 -4.89 -3.35
N HIS A 244 -4.89 -4.61 -3.05
CA HIS A 244 -5.55 -5.09 -1.84
C HIS A 244 -6.80 -5.89 -2.23
N ASP A 245 -6.81 -7.16 -1.86
CA ASP A 245 -7.82 -8.14 -2.27
C ASP A 245 -7.96 -8.20 -3.80
N ASN A 246 -9.17 -7.95 -4.31
CA ASN A 246 -9.48 -7.90 -5.75
C ASN A 246 -9.45 -6.47 -6.30
N ASN A 247 -8.89 -5.51 -5.57
CA ASN A 247 -8.83 -4.11 -5.99
C ASN A 247 -7.43 -3.75 -6.53
N PRO A 248 -7.35 -2.91 -7.58
CA PRO A 248 -6.08 -2.31 -8.00
C PRO A 248 -5.43 -1.51 -6.87
N SER A 249 -4.14 -1.19 -7.03
CA SER A 249 -3.45 -0.32 -6.08
C SER A 249 -4.01 1.11 -6.11
N LEU A 250 -3.81 1.86 -5.03
CA LEU A 250 -4.23 3.27 -4.98
C LEU A 250 -3.47 4.12 -6.01
N HIS A 251 -2.20 3.77 -6.26
CA HIS A 251 -1.42 4.29 -7.37
C HIS A 251 -2.13 4.10 -8.71
N ASP A 252 -2.47 2.86 -9.08
CA ASP A 252 -3.07 2.56 -10.38
C ASP A 252 -4.43 3.24 -10.56
N ILE A 253 -5.26 3.24 -9.51
CA ILE A 253 -6.55 3.93 -9.50
C ILE A 253 -6.35 5.40 -9.87
N LEU A 254 -5.39 6.07 -9.21
CA LEU A 254 -5.17 7.48 -9.42
C LEU A 254 -4.53 7.79 -10.78
N ILE A 255 -3.55 6.99 -11.23
CA ILE A 255 -2.95 7.20 -12.55
C ILE A 255 -4.00 7.03 -13.66
N ASN A 256 -4.86 6.01 -13.56
CA ASN A 256 -5.91 5.77 -14.54
C ASN A 256 -6.98 6.86 -14.55
N ALA A 257 -7.39 7.35 -13.37
CA ALA A 257 -8.35 8.45 -13.25
C ALA A 257 -7.85 9.78 -13.86
N ASN A 258 -6.54 9.93 -14.06
CA ASN A 258 -5.92 11.12 -14.62
C ASN A 258 -5.36 10.92 -16.04
N SER A 259 -5.68 9.79 -16.70
CA SER A 259 -5.28 9.55 -18.09
C SER A 259 -6.32 10.13 -19.06
N GLU A 260 -5.88 10.89 -20.06
CA GLU A 260 -6.78 11.39 -21.13
C GLU A 260 -7.28 10.28 -22.08
N ALA A 261 -6.83 9.04 -21.87
CA ALA A 261 -7.19 7.90 -22.69
C ALA A 261 -8.35 7.12 -22.07
N SER A 262 -9.56 7.34 -22.61
CA SER A 262 -10.56 6.32 -22.93
C SER A 262 -11.94 6.56 -22.33
N ASP A 263 -12.96 6.45 -23.19
CA ASP A 263 -14.39 6.25 -22.91
C ASP A 263 -14.72 4.96 -22.11
N GLN A 264 -13.79 4.49 -21.27
CA GLN A 264 -13.93 3.33 -20.38
C GLN A 264 -13.54 3.64 -18.93
N VAL A 265 -13.62 4.91 -18.50
CA VAL A 265 -13.34 5.24 -17.08
C VAL A 265 -14.53 4.85 -16.22
N PRO A 266 -14.35 3.86 -15.33
CA PRO A 266 -14.68 4.19 -13.96
C PRO A 266 -13.63 3.64 -13.02
N SER A 267 -12.94 4.50 -12.29
CA SER A 267 -12.37 4.13 -11.00
C SER A 267 -12.44 5.31 -10.05
N TYR A 268 -13.62 5.92 -10.02
CA TYR A 268 -13.95 6.91 -9.03
C TYR A 268 -14.41 6.17 -7.75
N GLY A 269 -13.80 6.48 -6.59
CA GLY A 269 -14.45 6.30 -5.26
C GLY A 269 -13.74 5.37 -4.31
N VAL A 270 -12.73 4.65 -4.80
CA VAL A 270 -12.26 3.47 -4.06
C VAL A 270 -11.13 3.79 -3.08
N ILE A 271 -10.53 4.98 -3.11
CA ILE A 271 -9.35 5.29 -2.29
C ILE A 271 -9.72 5.33 -0.80
N SER A 272 -10.62 6.23 -0.41
CA SER A 272 -11.07 6.31 0.99
C SER A 272 -11.77 5.04 1.42
N LYS A 273 -12.52 4.38 0.53
CA LYS A 273 -13.15 3.10 0.83
C LYS A 273 -12.16 1.98 1.12
N ILE A 274 -11.14 1.77 0.27
CA ILE A 274 -10.10 0.74 0.48
C ILE A 274 -9.34 1.02 1.78
N ILE A 275 -9.06 2.30 2.06
CA ILE A 275 -8.39 2.73 3.30
C ILE A 275 -9.32 2.62 4.51
N ASN A 276 -10.64 2.71 4.37
CA ASN A 276 -11.53 2.56 5.53
C ASN A 276 -11.89 1.07 5.76
N SER A 277 -12.09 0.30 4.69
CA SER A 277 -12.47 -1.11 4.75
C SER A 277 -11.36 -2.04 5.24
N ASN A 278 -10.10 -1.74 4.90
CA ASN A 278 -8.95 -2.55 5.34
C ASN A 278 -8.48 -2.26 6.78
N PHE A 279 -9.02 -1.21 7.41
CA PHE A 279 -8.52 -0.69 8.67
C PHE A 279 -9.59 -0.50 9.75
N GLY A 280 -10.83 -0.93 9.50
CA GLY A 280 -11.90 -0.98 10.50
C GLY A 280 -12.41 0.39 10.98
N HIS A 281 -12.03 1.48 10.32
CA HIS A 281 -12.57 2.80 10.61
C HIS A 281 -14.01 2.89 10.09
N GLN A 282 -14.99 3.10 10.98
CA GLN A 282 -16.32 3.51 10.56
C GLN A 282 -16.23 4.90 9.94
N SER A 283 -16.49 4.99 8.64
CA SER A 283 -16.58 6.26 7.95
C SER A 283 -17.93 6.92 8.21
N GLY A 284 -17.87 8.18 8.63
CA GLY A 284 -18.99 9.11 8.59
C GLY A 284 -18.74 10.20 7.53
N LEU A 285 -19.78 10.96 7.18
CA LEU A 285 -19.72 12.08 6.23
C LEU A 285 -18.60 13.10 6.55
N ASP A 286 -18.22 13.24 7.82
CA ASP A 286 -17.13 14.12 8.28
C ASP A 286 -15.73 13.66 7.84
N THR A 287 -15.53 12.36 7.60
CA THR A 287 -14.23 11.80 7.17
C THR A 287 -13.97 12.06 5.68
N ILE A 288 -15.01 12.00 4.86
CA ILE A 288 -14.96 12.25 3.42
C ILE A 288 -14.72 13.75 3.16
N THR A 289 -15.46 14.62 3.84
CA THR A 289 -15.33 16.08 3.69
C THR A 289 -13.95 16.59 4.11
N THR A 290 -13.38 16.04 5.19
CA THR A 290 -12.03 16.40 5.67
C THR A 290 -10.94 15.91 4.71
N SER A 291 -11.06 14.71 4.15
CA SER A 291 -10.11 14.17 3.16
C SER A 291 -10.06 15.00 1.88
N ILE A 292 -11.24 15.41 1.36
CA ILE A 292 -11.35 16.30 0.20
C ILE A 292 -10.70 17.66 0.50
N GLY A 293 -10.92 18.20 1.71
CA GLY A 293 -10.34 19.48 2.11
C GLY A 293 -8.81 19.45 2.16
N TYR A 294 -8.22 18.38 2.71
CA TYR A 294 -6.77 18.16 2.66
C TYR A 294 -6.27 18.08 1.21
N TYR A 295 -6.95 17.32 0.35
CA TYR A 295 -6.53 17.16 -1.04
C TYR A 295 -6.54 18.48 -1.81
N LYS A 296 -7.61 19.27 -1.69
CA LYS A 296 -7.72 20.60 -2.33
C LYS A 296 -6.59 21.51 -1.87
N ARG A 297 -6.38 21.61 -0.55
CA ARG A 297 -5.29 22.41 0.02
C ARG A 297 -3.93 22.00 -0.52
N TYR A 298 -3.63 20.70 -0.57
CA TYR A 298 -2.34 20.23 -1.07
C TYR A 298 -2.17 20.42 -2.57
N CYS A 299 -3.24 20.29 -3.37
CA CYS A 299 -3.20 20.63 -4.79
C CYS A 299 -2.92 22.12 -5.03
N ASP A 300 -3.57 23.01 -4.28
CA ASP A 300 -3.32 24.46 -4.34
C ASP A 300 -1.86 24.78 -4.03
N MET A 301 -1.33 24.18 -2.95
CA MET A 301 0.07 24.34 -2.54
C MET A 301 1.07 23.78 -3.56
N LEU A 302 0.68 22.74 -4.32
CA LEU A 302 1.47 22.17 -5.39
C LEU A 302 1.24 22.86 -6.73
N GLU A 303 0.36 23.86 -6.80
CA GLU A 303 -0.01 24.57 -8.03
C GLU A 303 -0.47 23.59 -9.13
N VAL A 304 -1.44 22.74 -8.80
CA VAL A 304 -2.06 21.79 -9.73
C VAL A 304 -3.57 21.82 -9.61
N SER A 305 -4.28 21.69 -10.73
CA SER A 305 -5.73 21.50 -10.69
C SER A 305 -6.06 20.19 -9.98
N TYR A 306 -7.20 20.18 -9.31
CA TYR A 306 -7.65 19.05 -8.52
C TYR A 306 -7.97 17.77 -9.34
N GLY A 307 -8.19 17.93 -10.65
CA GLY A 307 -8.78 16.92 -11.51
C GLY A 307 -10.31 17.00 -11.53
N ASP A 308 -10.93 16.30 -12.46
CA ASP A 308 -12.39 16.25 -12.58
C ASP A 308 -12.99 15.18 -11.65
N ASN A 309 -14.27 15.34 -11.30
CA ASN A 309 -15.05 14.35 -10.53
C ASN A 309 -14.47 14.00 -9.14
N LEU A 310 -13.87 14.97 -8.44
CA LEU A 310 -13.34 14.82 -7.07
C LEU A 310 -14.28 14.11 -6.11
N GLU A 311 -15.55 14.49 -6.07
CA GLU A 311 -16.52 13.90 -5.13
C GLU A 311 -16.61 12.40 -5.35
N ASN A 312 -16.54 11.97 -6.61
CA ASN A 312 -16.53 10.57 -6.93
C ASN A 312 -15.23 9.89 -6.52
N TRP A 313 -14.08 10.55 -6.27
CA TRP A 313 -12.84 9.91 -5.80
C TRP A 313 -12.91 9.49 -4.33
N PHE A 314 -13.77 10.15 -3.55
CA PHE A 314 -13.94 9.97 -2.10
C PHE A 314 -15.35 9.45 -1.74
N ASP A 315 -16.22 9.20 -2.72
CA ASP A 315 -17.54 8.57 -2.53
C ASP A 315 -17.40 7.06 -2.20
N GLU A 316 -18.16 6.58 -1.23
CA GLU A 316 -18.05 5.22 -0.65
C GLU A 316 -18.99 4.19 -1.32
N THR A 317 -19.69 4.58 -2.40
CA THR A 317 -20.65 3.73 -3.09
C THR A 317 -20.06 2.37 -3.51
N PRO A 318 -20.75 1.24 -3.25
CA PRO A 318 -20.28 -0.10 -3.65
C PRO A 318 -20.11 -0.26 -5.16
N PHE A 319 -18.96 -0.75 -5.57
CA PHE A 319 -18.71 -1.21 -6.93
C PHE A 319 -19.66 -2.37 -7.25
N THR A 320 -20.58 -2.17 -8.19
CA THR A 320 -21.53 -3.21 -8.65
C THR A 320 -21.16 -3.81 -10.00
N LYS A 321 -20.12 -3.30 -10.68
CA LYS A 321 -19.64 -3.85 -11.96
C LYS A 321 -18.12 -3.85 -12.02
N VAL A 322 -17.53 -5.04 -11.90
CA VAL A 322 -16.16 -5.30 -12.39
C VAL A 322 -16.24 -5.25 -13.91
N VAL A 323 -16.01 -4.08 -14.50
CA VAL A 323 -15.62 -4.05 -15.91
C VAL A 323 -14.17 -4.51 -15.90
N HIS A 324 -13.89 -5.68 -16.49
CA HIS A 324 -12.55 -6.18 -16.69
C HIS A 324 -11.67 -5.05 -17.25
N ILE A 325 -10.84 -4.45 -16.39
CA ILE A 325 -9.83 -3.49 -16.78
C ILE A 325 -8.85 -4.30 -17.64
N LYS A 326 -8.99 -4.20 -18.96
CA LYS A 326 -7.93 -4.63 -19.87
C LYS A 326 -6.77 -3.68 -19.66
N MET A 327 -5.79 -4.13 -18.87
CA MET A 327 -4.48 -3.50 -18.81
C MET A 327 -3.94 -3.43 -20.24
N SER A 328 -3.68 -2.22 -20.73
CA SER A 328 -2.85 -2.06 -21.91
C SER A 328 -1.42 -2.32 -21.45
N VAL A 329 -0.90 -3.47 -21.85
CA VAL A 329 0.51 -3.83 -21.71
C VAL A 329 1.31 -2.84 -22.56
N VAL A 330 2.10 -1.98 -21.90
CA VAL A 330 3.24 -1.28 -22.49
C VAL A 330 4.42 -1.42 -21.55
#